data_AF-A0A7S4SPQ2-F1
#
_entry.id   AF-A0A7S4SPQ2-F1
#
_cell.length_a   1.000
_cell.length_b   1.000
_cell.length_c   1.000
_cell.angle_alpha   90.00
_cell.angle_beta   90.00
_cell.angle_gamma   90.00
#
_symmetry.space_group_name_H-M   'P 1'
#
loop_
_entity.id
_entity.type
_entity.pdbx_description
1 polymer ?
#
loop_
_entity_poly.entity_id
_entity_poly.type
_entity_poly.pdbx_seq_one_letter_code
_entity_poly.pdbx_strand_id
1 'polypeptide(L)'
;AAQCSSDNSRETVRGTVFLDSNENDQHDQGEAGIAGVSVSNGCEVVQTDSDGHYSLSLAATDILFISKPADFAVPVDENNLPQFFYRHYPEGTPSRIAGTDVEWLFPVVTPTGPLPESVDFALTSLPDASPGFRAYGFADTQARYDTGQDMLREDLVTPL
;
A
#
# COMPACT_ATOMS: atom_id res chain seq x y z
N ALA A 1 -9.76 2.84 -9.91
CA ALA A 1 -8.65 2.48 -10.83
C ALA A 1 -7.65 3.62 -10.79
N ALA A 2 -6.34 3.33 -10.68
CA ALA A 2 -5.32 4.37 -10.71
C ALA A 2 -5.43 5.17 -12.01
N GLN A 3 -5.45 6.49 -11.93
CA GLN A 3 -5.60 7.37 -13.09
C GLN A 3 -4.21 7.58 -13.70
N CYS A 4 -3.76 6.60 -14.48
CA CYS A 4 -2.42 6.60 -15.04
C CYS A 4 -2.20 7.62 -16.18
N SER A 5 -3.21 8.41 -16.55
CA SER A 5 -3.11 9.46 -17.56
C SER A 5 -2.42 10.73 -17.02
N SER A 6 -1.88 11.52 -17.95
CA SER A 6 -1.04 12.70 -17.71
C SER A 6 -1.78 13.98 -17.31
N ASP A 7 -3.08 13.93 -17.02
CA ASP A 7 -3.93 15.13 -16.94
C ASP A 7 -4.10 15.68 -15.51
N ASN A 8 -3.49 15.02 -14.51
CA ASN A 8 -3.45 15.51 -13.14
C ASN A 8 -2.08 16.12 -12.83
N SER A 9 -2.04 17.18 -12.02
CA SER A 9 -0.79 17.74 -11.49
C SER A 9 -0.05 16.65 -10.72
N ARG A 10 1.14 16.28 -11.22
CA ARG A 10 2.02 15.28 -10.61
C ARG A 10 3.19 15.97 -9.93
N GLU A 11 3.52 15.48 -8.76
CA GLU A 11 4.70 15.89 -7.99
C GLU A 11 5.66 14.70 -7.86
N THR A 12 6.92 14.97 -7.52
CA THR A 12 7.88 13.88 -7.26
C THR A 12 7.82 13.52 -5.79
N VAL A 13 7.34 12.31 -5.47
CA VAL A 13 7.44 11.75 -4.12
C VAL A 13 8.77 11.03 -3.95
N ARG A 14 9.32 11.15 -2.74
CA ARG A 14 10.56 10.51 -2.32
C ARG A 14 10.37 9.98 -0.90
N GLY A 15 11.18 8.99 -0.57
CA GLY A 15 11.35 8.58 0.80
C GLY A 15 12.22 7.35 0.91
N THR A 16 12.17 6.74 2.08
CA THR A 16 13.04 5.64 2.46
C THR A 16 12.21 4.47 2.96
N VAL A 17 12.55 3.26 2.53
CA VAL A 17 12.12 2.04 3.22
C VAL A 17 13.27 1.62 4.13
N PHE A 18 13.01 1.47 5.42
CA PHE A 18 14.05 1.24 6.42
C PHE A 18 13.68 0.12 7.40
N LEU A 19 14.72 -0.45 8.01
CA LEU A 19 14.59 -1.43 9.08
C LEU A 19 14.36 -0.70 10.40
N ASP A 20 13.08 -0.62 10.79
CA ASP A 20 12.66 -0.08 12.07
C ASP A 20 13.00 -1.09 13.17
N SER A 21 14.09 -0.81 13.88
CA SER A 21 14.66 -1.72 14.87
C SER A 21 14.09 -1.49 16.27
N ASN A 22 13.42 -0.36 16.49
CA ASN A 22 12.82 -0.01 17.77
C ASN A 22 11.28 0.04 17.75
N GLU A 23 10.68 -0.24 16.58
CA GLU A 23 9.24 -0.33 16.33
C GLU A 23 8.50 0.97 16.68
N ASN A 24 9.06 2.12 16.28
CA ASN A 24 8.48 3.45 16.55
C ASN A 24 7.95 4.18 15.31
N ASP A 25 8.00 3.54 14.14
CA ASP A 25 7.54 4.06 12.84
C ASP A 25 8.27 5.32 12.34
N GLN A 26 9.43 5.66 12.91
CA GLN A 26 10.23 6.82 12.56
C GLN A 26 11.62 6.39 12.13
N HIS A 27 12.13 6.99 11.04
CA HIS A 27 13.47 6.68 10.58
C HIS A 27 14.50 7.30 11.52
N ASP A 28 15.05 6.51 12.44
CA ASP A 28 16.01 6.95 13.43
C ASP A 28 17.46 6.87 12.94
N GLN A 29 18.33 7.65 13.59
CA GLN A 29 19.75 7.61 13.27
C GLN A 29 20.34 6.22 13.54
N GLY A 30 20.84 5.60 12.47
CA GLY A 30 21.48 4.28 12.52
C GLY A 30 20.59 3.15 12.01
N GLU A 31 19.33 3.42 11.71
CA GLU A 31 18.44 2.47 11.04
C GLU A 31 18.77 2.36 9.56
N ALA A 32 19.01 1.12 9.12
CA ALA A 32 19.46 0.84 7.77
C ALA A 32 18.29 0.89 6.78
N GLY A 33 18.54 1.49 5.61
CA GLY A 33 17.64 1.35 4.47
C GLY A 33 17.56 -0.08 3.95
N ILE A 34 16.45 -0.42 3.33
CA ILE A 34 16.20 -1.76 2.77
C ILE A 34 16.12 -1.63 1.25
N ALA A 35 17.08 -2.25 0.57
CA ALA A 35 17.19 -2.23 -0.88
C ALA A 35 16.21 -3.20 -1.58
N GLY A 36 15.85 -2.88 -2.82
CA GLY A 36 15.04 -3.77 -3.68
C GLY A 36 13.56 -3.86 -3.31
N VAL A 37 13.08 -3.06 -2.36
CA VAL A 37 11.66 -3.00 -2.01
C VAL A 37 10.92 -2.31 -3.15
N SER A 38 9.88 -2.97 -3.67
CA SER A 38 9.08 -2.41 -4.75
C SER A 38 8.09 -1.38 -4.20
N VAL A 39 8.15 -0.16 -4.71
CA VAL A 39 7.28 0.97 -4.36
C VAL A 39 6.47 1.36 -5.58
N SER A 40 5.15 1.55 -5.43
CA SER A 40 4.25 1.82 -6.54
C SER A 40 3.18 2.86 -6.22
N ASN A 41 2.77 3.61 -7.24
CA ASN A 41 1.59 4.48 -7.25
C ASN A 41 0.38 3.83 -7.95
N GLY A 42 0.47 2.54 -8.29
CA GLY A 42 -0.54 1.82 -9.08
C GLY A 42 -0.38 1.91 -10.60
N CYS A 43 0.57 2.71 -11.10
CA CYS A 43 0.87 2.87 -12.53
C CYS A 43 2.33 2.56 -12.87
N GLU A 44 3.24 2.98 -12.01
CA GLU A 44 4.68 2.77 -12.07
C GLU A 44 5.12 1.95 -10.85
N VAL A 45 6.19 1.18 -11.02
CA VAL A 45 6.88 0.49 -9.93
C VAL A 45 8.36 0.84 -10.00
N VAL A 46 8.91 1.31 -8.90
CA VAL A 46 10.35 1.52 -8.70
C VAL A 46 10.85 0.61 -7.59
N GLN A 47 12.15 0.39 -7.52
CA GLN A 47 12.79 -0.33 -6.41
C GLN A 47 13.66 0.61 -5.60
N THR A 48 13.68 0.41 -4.29
CA THR A 48 14.60 1.14 -3.41
C THR A 48 16.06 0.84 -3.74
N ASP A 49 16.92 1.86 -3.64
CA ASP A 49 18.35 1.73 -3.85
C ASP A 49 19.08 1.05 -2.67
N SER A 50 20.41 1.00 -2.70
CA SER A 50 21.23 0.37 -1.66
C SER A 50 21.04 0.98 -0.27
N ASP A 51 20.61 2.24 -0.21
CA ASP A 51 20.38 2.99 1.02
C ASP A 51 18.89 3.07 1.37
N GLY A 52 18.04 2.30 0.67
CA GLY A 52 16.59 2.24 0.91
C GLY A 52 15.78 3.37 0.27
N HIS A 53 16.41 4.30 -0.46
CA HIS A 53 15.71 5.44 -1.02
C HIS A 53 14.93 5.08 -2.28
N TYR A 54 13.81 5.76 -2.50
CA TYR A 54 13.04 5.69 -3.74
C TYR A 54 12.57 7.08 -4.19
N SER A 55 12.20 7.19 -5.47
CA SER A 55 11.58 8.38 -6.04
C SER A 55 10.68 7.98 -7.21
N LEU A 56 9.49 8.56 -7.29
CA LEU A 56 8.56 8.38 -8.41
C LEU A 56 7.59 9.55 -8.53
N SER A 57 6.82 9.61 -9.63
CA SER A 57 5.76 10.61 -9.78
C SER A 57 4.52 10.22 -8.98
N LEU A 58 3.84 11.17 -8.35
CA LEU A 58 2.59 10.96 -7.61
C LEU A 58 1.58 12.03 -7.99
N ALA A 59 0.38 11.63 -8.44
CA ALA A 59 -0.71 12.56 -8.72
C ALA A 59 -1.62 12.72 -7.50
N ALA A 60 -2.33 13.84 -7.44
CA ALA A 60 -3.46 13.95 -6.52
C ALA A 60 -4.44 12.78 -6.71
N THR A 61 -4.95 12.27 -5.59
CA THR A 61 -5.81 11.07 -5.45
C THR A 61 -5.15 9.70 -5.66
N ASP A 62 -3.84 9.66 -5.92
CA ASP A 62 -3.09 8.40 -5.96
C ASP A 62 -2.85 7.83 -4.55
N ILE A 63 -2.57 6.53 -4.52
CA ILE A 63 -2.12 5.81 -3.34
C ILE A 63 -0.73 5.27 -3.63
N LEU A 64 0.23 5.69 -2.82
CA LEU A 64 1.60 5.19 -2.82
C LEU A 64 1.70 4.01 -1.88
N PHE A 65 2.33 2.91 -2.26
CA PHE A 65 2.43 1.72 -1.40
C PHE A 65 3.66 0.87 -1.71
N ILE A 66 4.06 0.04 -0.75
CA ILE A 66 5.14 -0.94 -0.93
C ILE A 66 4.60 -2.36 -1.12
N SER A 67 5.35 -3.18 -1.86
CA SER A 67 5.22 -4.63 -1.81
C SER A 67 6.10 -5.15 -0.68
N LYS A 68 5.46 -5.50 0.44
CA LYS A 68 6.14 -6.02 1.63
C LYS A 68 7.01 -7.24 1.29
N PRO A 69 8.34 -7.21 1.52
CA PRO A 69 9.20 -8.38 1.33
C PRO A 69 8.82 -9.53 2.28
N ALA A 70 9.21 -10.76 1.93
CA ALA A 70 8.77 -11.97 2.66
C ALA A 70 9.23 -11.98 4.13
N ASP A 71 10.48 -11.59 4.36
CA ASP A 71 11.16 -11.70 5.66
C ASP A 71 10.93 -10.47 6.56
N PHE A 72 9.90 -9.67 6.28
CA PHE A 72 9.60 -8.45 7.00
C PHE A 72 8.11 -8.35 7.36
N ALA A 73 7.82 -7.60 8.40
CA ALA A 73 6.48 -7.14 8.77
C ALA A 73 6.35 -5.63 8.53
N VAL A 74 5.12 -5.18 8.35
CA VAL A 74 4.77 -3.75 8.32
C VAL A 74 4.11 -3.40 9.65
N PRO A 75 4.28 -2.18 10.16
CA PRO A 75 3.59 -1.74 11.35
C PRO A 75 2.07 -1.77 11.16
N VAL A 76 1.35 -1.93 12.27
CA VAL A 76 -0.11 -1.92 12.31
C VAL A 76 -0.58 -0.90 13.34
N ASP A 77 -1.72 -0.27 13.08
CA ASP A 77 -2.35 0.63 14.05
C ASP A 77 -3.05 -0.15 15.19
N GLU A 78 -3.69 0.59 16.10
CA GLU A 78 -4.48 0.05 17.22
C GLU A 78 -5.60 -0.92 16.78
N ASN A 79 -6.00 -0.91 15.51
CA ASN A 79 -7.03 -1.76 14.92
C ASN A 79 -6.45 -2.93 14.10
N ASN A 80 -5.13 -3.16 14.16
CA ASN A 80 -4.40 -4.09 13.31
C ASN A 80 -4.49 -3.75 11.81
N LEU A 81 -4.63 -2.48 11.44
CA LEU A 81 -4.57 -2.04 10.04
C LEU A 81 -3.11 -1.84 9.62
N PRO A 82 -2.61 -2.58 8.60
CA PRO A 82 -1.24 -2.44 8.12
C PRO A 82 -0.93 -1.07 7.48
N GLN A 83 0.19 -0.46 7.86
CA GLN A 83 0.61 0.88 7.45
C GLN A 83 1.68 0.84 6.33
N PHE A 84 1.34 0.22 5.19
CA PHE A 84 2.26 0.06 4.05
C PHE A 84 1.96 0.99 2.87
N PHE A 85 1.10 1.99 3.08
CA PHE A 85 0.66 2.91 2.05
C PHE A 85 0.48 4.35 2.56
N TYR A 86 0.59 5.30 1.64
CA TYR A 86 0.26 6.71 1.82
C TYR A 86 -0.81 7.12 0.80
N ARG A 87 -1.85 7.81 1.27
CA ARG A 87 -2.93 8.32 0.42
C ARG A 87 -2.67 9.79 0.13
N HIS A 88 -2.42 10.15 -1.14
CA HIS A 88 -2.15 11.53 -1.50
C HIS A 88 -3.42 12.25 -1.96
N TYR A 89 -4.15 12.86 -1.04
CA TYR A 89 -5.41 13.56 -1.29
C TYR A 89 -5.30 14.99 -0.76
N PRO A 90 -4.51 15.86 -1.40
CA PRO A 90 -4.19 17.19 -0.86
C PRO A 90 -5.43 18.01 -0.52
N GLU A 91 -6.47 17.91 -1.34
CA GLU A 91 -7.78 18.58 -1.15
C GLU A 91 -8.87 17.66 -0.58
N GLY A 92 -8.53 16.43 -0.19
CA GLY A 92 -9.49 15.43 0.30
C GLY A 92 -10.30 14.78 -0.82
N THR A 93 -11.40 14.11 -0.45
CA THR A 93 -12.34 13.55 -1.44
C THR A 93 -13.10 14.69 -2.12
N PRO A 94 -13.22 14.70 -3.46
CA PRO A 94 -13.97 15.74 -4.17
C PRO A 94 -15.41 15.86 -3.68
N SER A 95 -15.84 17.09 -3.40
CA SER A 95 -17.24 17.43 -3.08
C SER A 95 -18.07 17.78 -4.32
N ARG A 96 -17.47 17.76 -5.51
CA ARG A 96 -18.14 18.01 -6.79
C ARG A 96 -17.62 17.05 -7.85
N ILE A 97 -18.52 16.34 -8.53
CA ILE A 97 -18.20 15.40 -9.62
C ILE A 97 -19.03 15.77 -10.84
N ALA A 98 -18.38 15.98 -11.99
CA ALA A 98 -19.04 16.35 -13.24
C ALA A 98 -20.02 17.55 -13.11
N GLY A 99 -19.66 18.54 -12.28
CA GLY A 99 -20.46 19.74 -12.03
C GLY A 99 -21.61 19.58 -11.03
N THR A 100 -21.76 18.39 -10.43
CA THR A 100 -22.78 18.13 -9.40
C THR A 100 -22.13 18.05 -8.04
N ASP A 101 -22.70 18.76 -7.06
CA ASP A 101 -22.25 18.69 -5.67
C ASP A 101 -22.64 17.33 -5.06
N VAL A 102 -21.72 16.75 -4.31
CA VAL A 102 -21.85 15.43 -3.69
C VAL A 102 -21.86 15.59 -2.17
N GLU A 103 -22.95 15.13 -1.54
CA GLU A 103 -23.05 15.02 -0.09
C GLU A 103 -22.77 13.57 0.31
N TRP A 104 -21.70 13.37 1.09
CA TRP A 104 -21.27 12.03 1.49
C TRP A 104 -22.01 11.57 2.75
N LEU A 105 -22.65 10.39 2.67
CA LEU A 105 -23.37 9.79 3.80
C LEU A 105 -22.44 9.21 4.88
N PHE A 106 -21.17 8.97 4.54
CA PHE A 106 -20.17 8.35 5.40
C PHE A 106 -18.89 9.19 5.41
N PRO A 107 -18.03 9.04 6.43
CA PRO A 107 -16.72 9.68 6.46
C PRO A 107 -15.94 9.37 5.19
N VAL A 108 -15.43 10.42 4.57
CA VAL A 108 -14.54 10.35 3.41
C VAL A 108 -13.15 10.79 3.79
N VAL A 109 -12.23 10.64 2.84
CA VAL A 109 -10.87 11.14 2.99
C VAL A 109 -10.90 12.64 3.26
N THR A 110 -10.40 13.03 4.42
CA THR A 110 -10.06 14.42 4.72
C THR A 110 -8.81 14.84 3.94
N PRO A 111 -8.62 16.15 3.68
CA PRO A 111 -7.40 16.66 3.08
C PRO A 111 -6.14 16.13 3.78
N THR A 112 -5.24 15.52 3.02
CA THR A 112 -3.92 15.12 3.52
C THR A 112 -2.96 16.29 3.58
N GLY A 113 -3.30 17.41 2.95
CA GLY A 113 -2.41 18.56 2.78
C GLY A 113 -1.35 18.31 1.68
N PRO A 114 -0.38 19.23 1.56
CA PRO A 114 0.70 19.11 0.57
C PRO A 114 1.51 17.83 0.79
N LEU A 115 2.22 17.40 -0.26
CA LEU A 115 3.13 16.27 -0.16
C LEU A 115 4.20 16.57 0.91
N PRO A 116 4.43 15.67 1.88
CA PRO A 116 5.50 15.85 2.85
C PRO A 116 6.88 15.75 2.18
N GLU A 117 7.92 16.23 2.87
CA GLU A 117 9.30 16.17 2.35
C GLU A 117 9.77 14.73 2.08
N SER A 118 9.29 13.79 2.89
CA SER A 118 9.55 12.35 2.76
C SER A 118 8.29 11.56 3.08
N VAL A 119 8.08 10.46 2.37
CA VAL A 119 7.09 9.43 2.73
C VAL A 119 7.86 8.13 3.01
N ASP A 120 8.07 7.81 4.28
CA ASP A 120 8.89 6.67 4.66
C ASP A 120 8.03 5.44 4.99
N PHE A 121 8.60 4.26 4.82
CA PHE A 121 7.97 2.99 5.18
C PHE A 121 8.87 2.20 6.13
N ALA A 122 8.45 2.09 7.38
CA ALA A 122 9.07 1.23 8.38
C ALA A 122 8.78 -0.24 8.08
N LEU A 123 9.80 -1.08 8.22
CA LEU A 123 9.68 -2.53 8.20
C LEU A 123 10.42 -3.14 9.39
N THR A 124 9.79 -4.10 10.05
CA THR A 124 10.42 -4.89 11.12
C THR A 124 10.86 -6.24 10.56
N SER A 125 12.02 -6.74 10.98
CA SER A 125 12.50 -8.07 10.57
C SER A 125 11.58 -9.16 11.10
N LEU A 126 11.24 -10.13 10.25
CA LEU A 126 10.43 -11.30 10.58
C LEU A 126 11.27 -12.58 10.42
N PRO A 127 12.17 -12.89 11.37
CA PRO A 127 13.16 -13.97 11.23
C PRO A 127 12.54 -15.38 11.15
N ASP A 128 11.32 -15.56 11.66
CA ASP A 128 10.59 -16.83 11.60
C ASP A 128 9.65 -16.92 10.37
N ALA A 129 9.88 -16.11 9.34
CA ALA A 129 9.18 -16.22 8.07
C ALA A 129 9.39 -17.64 7.49
N SER A 130 8.39 -18.49 7.65
CA SER A 130 8.46 -19.86 7.18
C SER A 130 8.22 -19.87 5.66
N PRO A 131 9.17 -20.36 4.83
CA PRO A 131 8.92 -20.53 3.40
C PRO A 131 7.89 -21.66 3.13
N GLY A 132 7.52 -22.41 4.17
CA GLY A 132 6.51 -23.45 4.08
C GLY A 132 5.11 -22.85 3.96
N PHE A 133 4.50 -23.05 2.81
CA PHE A 133 3.08 -22.84 2.62
C PHE A 133 2.28 -23.83 3.52
N ARG A 134 1.54 -23.33 4.52
CA ARG A 134 0.87 -24.19 5.53
C ARG A 134 -0.63 -24.37 5.30
N ALA A 135 -1.30 -23.37 4.75
CA ALA A 135 -2.75 -23.41 4.59
C ALA A 135 -3.23 -22.40 3.55
N TYR A 136 -4.35 -22.72 2.93
CA TYR A 136 -5.22 -21.73 2.29
C TYR A 136 -6.28 -21.26 3.30
N GLY A 137 -6.46 -19.95 3.42
CA GLY A 137 -7.56 -19.35 4.16
C GLY A 137 -8.52 -18.67 3.19
N PHE A 138 -9.79 -19.06 3.23
CA PHE A 138 -10.83 -18.46 2.39
C PHE A 138 -11.91 -17.85 3.27
N ALA A 139 -12.26 -16.60 3.00
CA ALA A 139 -13.38 -15.93 3.62
C ALA A 139 -14.25 -15.33 2.52
N ASP A 140 -15.56 -15.43 2.71
CA ASP A 140 -16.57 -14.86 1.84
C ASP A 140 -16.36 -15.14 0.33
N THR A 141 -16.31 -16.41 -0.04
CA THR A 141 -16.07 -16.84 -1.43
C THR A 141 -17.22 -16.49 -2.39
N GLN A 142 -18.32 -15.89 -1.89
CA GLN A 142 -19.51 -15.46 -2.63
C GLN A 142 -20.09 -16.50 -3.62
N ALA A 143 -19.79 -17.79 -3.45
CA ALA A 143 -20.26 -18.89 -4.31
C ALA A 143 -21.69 -19.30 -3.95
N ARG A 144 -22.64 -18.47 -4.37
CA ARG A 144 -24.07 -18.60 -4.02
C ARG A 144 -24.82 -19.67 -4.83
N TYR A 145 -24.29 -20.06 -5.99
CA TYR A 145 -24.93 -20.96 -6.94
C TYR A 145 -23.95 -22.04 -7.40
N ASP A 146 -24.46 -23.16 -7.92
CA ASP A 146 -23.68 -24.34 -8.30
C ASP A 146 -22.44 -23.99 -9.13
N THR A 147 -22.57 -23.12 -10.13
CA THR A 147 -21.44 -22.67 -10.95
C THR A 147 -20.34 -21.98 -10.13
N GLY A 148 -20.70 -21.13 -9.17
CA GLY A 148 -19.71 -20.49 -8.29
C GLY A 148 -19.04 -21.48 -7.34
N GLN A 149 -19.76 -22.51 -6.90
CA GLN A 149 -19.19 -23.58 -6.08
C GLN A 149 -18.26 -24.48 -6.91
N ASP A 150 -18.60 -24.71 -8.18
CA ASP A 150 -17.77 -25.44 -9.15
C ASP A 150 -16.45 -24.72 -9.40
N MET A 151 -16.51 -23.40 -9.63
CA MET A 151 -15.32 -22.57 -9.83
C MET A 151 -14.40 -22.60 -8.62
N LEU A 152 -14.93 -22.47 -7.40
CA LEU A 152 -14.10 -22.61 -6.19
C LEU A 152 -13.45 -23.99 -6.09
N ARG A 153 -14.17 -25.05 -6.47
CA ARG A 153 -13.61 -26.40 -6.42
C ARG A 153 -12.46 -26.54 -7.41
N GLU A 154 -12.65 -26.10 -8.65
CA GLU A 154 -11.62 -26.20 -9.69
C GLU A 154 -10.41 -25.33 -9.41
N ASP A 155 -10.62 -24.10 -8.92
CA ASP A 155 -9.52 -23.16 -8.72
C ASP A 155 -8.75 -23.42 -7.40
N LEU A 156 -9.39 -24.03 -6.39
CA LEU A 156 -8.82 -24.10 -5.03
C LEU A 156 -8.62 -25.52 -4.52
N VAL A 157 -9.44 -26.49 -4.94
CA VAL A 157 -9.38 -27.86 -4.43
C VAL A 157 -8.67 -28.78 -5.41
N THR A 158 -9.00 -28.73 -6.69
CA THR A 158 -8.37 -29.55 -7.73
C THR A 158 -6.84 -29.36 -7.84
N PRO A 159 -6.26 -28.15 -7.63
CA PRO A 159 -4.82 -27.95 -7.75
C PRO A 159 -3.99 -28.44 -6.56
N LEU A 160 -4.63 -28.88 -5.47
CA LEU A 160 -4.01 -29.44 -4.26
C LEU A 160 -3.69 -30.93 -4.42
#